data_AF-A0A5C9BVX7-F1
#
_entry.id   AF-A0A5C9BVX7-F1
#
_cell.length_a   1.000
_cell.length_b   1.000
_cell.length_c   1.000
_cell.angle_alpha   90.00
_cell.angle_beta   90.00
_cell.angle_gamma   90.00
#
_symmetry.space_group_name_H-M   'P 1'
#
loop_
_entity.id
_entity.type
_entity.pdbx_description
1 polymer ?
#
loop_
_entity_poly.entity_id
_entity_poly.type
_entity_poly.pdbx_seq_one_letter_code
_entity_poly.pdbx_strand_id
1 'polypeptide(L)'
;MEGLTAPEMQHVLCKTIKDEFDYNVTQQIYVSPEAWNAVRNLKEKNILAINQIGSSLPENASGFDLQKLLLNYLINEPKANLHELVSEALAFEAKKHL
;
A
#
# COMPACT_ATOMS: atom_id res chain seq x y z
N MET A 1 26.09 -7.78 -6.63
CA MET A 1 25.12 -6.77 -6.16
C MET A 1 24.49 -7.35 -4.91
N GLU A 2 24.89 -6.87 -3.75
CA GLU A 2 24.21 -7.20 -2.50
C GLU A 2 22.78 -6.67 -2.59
N GLY A 3 21.80 -7.51 -2.25
CA GLY A 3 20.40 -7.07 -2.20
C GLY A 3 20.18 -6.07 -1.07
N LEU A 4 19.10 -5.29 -1.16
CA LEU A 4 18.71 -4.35 -0.10
C LEU A 4 18.54 -5.08 1.24
N THR A 5 18.93 -4.42 2.32
CA THR A 5 18.56 -4.80 3.68
C THR A 5 17.05 -4.55 3.90
N ALA A 6 16.47 -5.16 4.95
CA ALA A 6 15.07 -4.92 5.29
C ALA A 6 14.75 -3.43 5.56
N PRO A 7 15.58 -2.66 6.29
CA PRO A 7 15.35 -1.23 6.47
C PRO A 7 15.39 -0.41 5.17
N GLU A 8 16.33 -0.72 4.26
CA GLU A 8 16.41 -0.05 2.96
C GLU A 8 15.19 -0.39 2.09
N MET A 9 14.78 -1.65 2.07
CA MET A 9 13.58 -2.08 1.36
C MET A 9 12.32 -1.43 1.93
N GLN A 10 12.20 -1.36 3.25
CA GLN A 10 11.10 -0.67 3.93
C GLN A 10 11.03 0.80 3.52
N HIS A 11 12.17 1.49 3.48
CA HIS A 11 12.26 2.89 3.04
C HIS A 11 11.81 3.05 1.59
N VAL A 12 12.34 2.21 0.69
CA VAL A 12 12.00 2.24 -0.74
C VAL A 12 10.50 2.02 -0.95
N LEU A 13 9.90 0.99 -0.34
CA LEU A 13 8.47 0.71 -0.48
C LEU A 13 7.60 1.86 0.01
N CYS A 14 7.89 2.39 1.21
CA CYS A 14 7.16 3.53 1.77
C CYS A 14 7.30 4.79 0.90
N LYS A 15 8.49 5.02 0.33
CA LYS A 15 8.73 6.15 -0.58
C LYS A 15 7.93 5.99 -1.87
N THR A 16 8.00 4.83 -2.52
CA THR A 16 7.28 4.57 -3.77
C THR A 16 5.78 4.80 -3.60
N ILE A 17 5.16 4.30 -2.52
CA ILE A 17 3.72 4.52 -2.27
C ILE A 17 3.39 6.02 -2.14
N LYS A 18 4.25 6.79 -1.47
CA LYS A 18 4.03 8.24 -1.30
C LYS A 18 4.18 8.99 -2.62
N ASP A 19 5.25 8.70 -3.36
CA ASP A 19 5.53 9.36 -4.64
C ASP A 19 4.41 9.10 -5.66
N GLU A 20 3.91 7.86 -5.75
CA GLU A 20 2.78 7.51 -6.63
C GLU A 20 1.47 8.18 -6.19
N PHE A 21 1.21 8.22 -4.89
CA PHE A 21 0.04 8.92 -4.35
C PHE A 21 0.09 10.42 -4.64
N ASP A 22 1.25 11.06 -4.47
CA ASP A 22 1.45 12.49 -4.74
C ASP A 22 1.30 12.78 -6.24
N TYR A 23 1.78 11.90 -7.11
CA TYR A 23 1.57 12.01 -8.56
C TYR A 23 0.07 11.88 -8.92
N ASN A 24 -0.67 11.00 -8.25
CA ASN A 24 -2.10 10.74 -8.50
C ASN A 24 -3.04 11.71 -7.77
N VAL A 25 -2.54 12.59 -6.90
CA VAL A 25 -3.38 13.48 -6.08
C VAL A 25 -4.35 14.35 -6.89
N THR A 26 -3.98 14.71 -8.12
CA THR A 26 -4.81 15.50 -9.03
C THR A 26 -6.04 14.75 -9.52
N GLN A 27 -6.01 13.41 -9.50
CA GLN A 27 -7.12 12.57 -9.95
C GLN A 27 -8.32 12.58 -8.98
N GLN A 28 -8.15 13.14 -7.77
CA GLN A 28 -9.22 13.26 -6.78
C GLN A 28 -10.46 13.99 -7.31
N ILE A 29 -10.32 14.84 -8.33
CA ILE A 29 -11.43 15.60 -8.92
C ILE A 29 -12.35 14.74 -9.81
N TYR A 30 -11.93 13.51 -10.15
CA TYR A 30 -12.66 12.60 -11.03
C TYR A 30 -13.43 11.50 -10.30
N VAL A 31 -13.35 11.47 -8.97
CA VAL A 31 -13.98 10.46 -8.11
C VAL A 31 -14.78 11.15 -7.00
N SER A 32 -15.68 10.42 -6.33
CA SER A 32 -16.38 10.96 -5.17
C SER A 32 -15.41 11.21 -4.01
N PRO A 33 -15.75 12.14 -3.09
CA PRO A 33 -15.02 12.29 -1.83
C PRO A 33 -14.91 10.99 -1.05
N GLU A 34 -15.93 10.13 -1.09
CA GLU A 34 -15.97 8.84 -0.40
C GLU A 34 -14.94 7.86 -0.97
N ALA A 35 -14.90 7.69 -2.29
CA ALA A 35 -13.91 6.83 -2.95
C ALA A 35 -12.49 7.38 -2.78
N TRP A 36 -12.31 8.69 -2.89
CA TRP A 36 -11.01 9.31 -2.63
C TRP A 36 -10.53 9.08 -1.19
N ASN A 37 -11.43 9.21 -0.20
CA ASN A 37 -11.12 8.89 1.19
C ASN A 37 -10.72 7.42 1.37
N ALA A 38 -11.37 6.50 0.66
CA ALA A 38 -11.04 5.09 0.69
C ALA A 38 -9.61 4.83 0.16
N VAL A 39 -9.23 5.48 -0.95
CA VAL A 39 -7.85 5.43 -1.50
C VAL A 39 -6.83 5.99 -0.50
N ARG A 40 -7.10 7.15 0.11
CA ARG A 40 -6.21 7.74 1.13
C ARG A 40 -6.00 6.79 2.31
N ASN A 41 -7.10 6.20 2.81
CA ASN A 41 -7.05 5.25 3.92
C ASN A 41 -6.27 3.98 3.56
N LEU A 42 -6.41 3.49 2.32
CA LEU A 42 -5.66 2.34 1.82
C LEU A 42 -4.15 2.63 1.80
N LYS A 43 -3.75 3.81 1.29
CA LYS A 43 -2.37 4.29 1.31
C LYS A 43 -1.78 4.28 2.72
N GLU A 44 -2.49 4.84 3.71
CA GLU A 44 -1.97 4.89 5.08
C GLU A 44 -1.85 3.50 5.71
N LYS A 45 -2.80 2.61 5.44
CA LYS A 45 -2.75 1.23 5.95
C LYS A 45 -1.61 0.43 5.35
N ASN A 46 -1.33 0.60 4.05
CA ASN A 46 -0.19 -0.07 3.41
C ASN A 46 1.14 0.39 4.03
N ILE A 47 1.31 1.70 4.23
CA ILE A 47 2.51 2.25 4.88
C ILE A 47 2.64 1.75 6.32
N LEU A 48 1.53 1.71 7.07
CA LEU A 48 1.52 1.19 8.43
C LEU A 48 1.95 -0.28 8.49
N ALA A 49 1.40 -1.13 7.61
CA ALA A 49 1.74 -2.54 7.54
C ALA A 49 3.23 -2.75 7.21
N ILE A 50 3.75 -2.02 6.21
CA ILE A 50 5.18 -2.05 5.85
C ILE A 50 6.05 -1.68 7.05
N ASN A 51 5.71 -0.61 7.77
CA ASN A 51 6.49 -0.18 8.93
C ASN A 51 6.41 -1.16 10.10
N GLN A 52 5.23 -1.74 10.38
CA GLN A 52 5.05 -2.70 11.47
C GLN A 52 5.82 -4.00 11.21
N ILE A 53 5.72 -4.53 9.99
CA ILE A 53 6.42 -5.76 9.62
C ILE A 53 7.93 -5.51 9.55
N GLY A 54 8.36 -4.40 8.95
CA GLY A 54 9.78 -4.01 8.91
C GLY A 54 10.38 -3.86 10.30
N SER A 55 9.67 -3.24 11.24
CA SER A 55 10.11 -3.07 12.63
C SER A 55 10.16 -4.37 13.44
N SER A 56 9.49 -5.44 12.97
CA SER A 56 9.55 -6.76 13.61
C SER A 56 10.79 -7.58 13.20
N LEU A 57 11.52 -7.13 12.18
CA LEU A 57 12.70 -7.82 11.67
C LEU A 57 13.98 -7.31 12.33
N PRO A 58 15.00 -8.18 12.51
CA PRO A 58 16.35 -7.77 12.89
C PRO A 58 16.96 -6.77 11.89
N GLU A 59 17.86 -5.90 12.35
CA GLU A 59 18.52 -4.90 11.50
C GLU A 59 19.33 -5.50 10.34
N ASN A 60 19.83 -6.72 10.52
CA ASN A 60 20.59 -7.46 9.50
C ASN A 60 19.70 -8.34 8.60
N ALA A 61 18.38 -8.29 8.76
CA ALA A 61 17.46 -9.02 7.88
C ALA A 61 17.55 -8.50 6.45
N SER A 62 17.31 -9.40 5.48
CA SER A 62 17.32 -9.03 4.07
C SER A 62 15.99 -8.42 3.66
N GLY A 63 16.00 -7.62 2.58
CA GLY A 63 14.77 -7.12 1.96
C GLY A 63 13.84 -8.25 1.48
N PHE A 64 14.40 -9.42 1.19
CA PHE A 64 13.63 -10.62 0.84
C PHE A 64 12.85 -11.19 2.03
N ASP A 65 13.39 -11.11 3.24
CA ASP A 65 12.69 -11.52 4.47
C ASP A 65 11.49 -10.62 4.73
N LEU A 66 11.66 -9.30 4.57
CA LEU A 66 10.55 -8.34 4.62
C LEU A 66 9.48 -8.65 3.57
N GLN A 67 9.89 -8.91 2.33
CA GLN A 67 8.94 -9.20 1.26
C GLN A 67 8.13 -10.48 1.50
N LYS A 68 8.76 -11.55 2.01
CA LYS A 68 8.05 -12.77 2.40
C LYS A 68 6.99 -12.51 3.46
N LEU A 69 7.33 -11.76 4.51
CA LEU A 69 6.38 -11.44 5.58
C LEU A 69 5.23 -10.54 5.08
N LEU A 70 5.52 -9.58 4.20
CA LEU A 70 4.49 -8.74 3.57
C LEU A 70 3.52 -9.57 2.72
N LEU A 71 4.02 -10.51 1.91
CA LEU A 71 3.17 -11.40 1.12
C LEU A 71 2.31 -12.29 2.02
N ASN A 72 2.89 -12.86 3.08
CA ASN A 72 2.13 -13.63 4.05
C ASN A 72 1.07 -12.78 4.76
N TYR A 73 1.38 -11.53 5.10
CA TYR A 73 0.42 -10.59 5.66
C TYR A 73 -0.75 -10.36 4.71
N LEU A 74 -0.48 -10.09 3.43
CA LEU A 74 -1.52 -9.85 2.42
C LEU A 74 -2.43 -11.06 2.19
N ILE A 75 -1.88 -12.29 2.23
CA ILE A 75 -2.64 -13.52 2.04
C ILE A 75 -3.50 -13.85 3.27
N ASN A 76 -3.00 -13.58 4.48
CA ASN A 76 -3.63 -14.02 5.72
C ASN A 76 -4.47 -12.93 6.41
N GLU A 77 -4.35 -11.66 6.01
CA GLU A 77 -5.19 -10.60 6.55
C GLU A 77 -6.60 -10.64 5.95
N PRO A 78 -7.64 -10.86 6.77
CA PRO A 78 -9.02 -10.74 6.29
C PRO A 78 -9.38 -9.31 5.85
N LYS A 79 -8.52 -8.32 6.15
CA LYS A 79 -8.58 -6.95 5.61
C LYS A 79 -8.04 -6.80 4.18
N ALA A 80 -7.65 -7.88 3.50
CA ALA A 80 -7.54 -7.93 2.04
C ALA A 80 -8.80 -7.39 1.33
N ASN A 81 -9.94 -7.48 2.03
CA ASN A 81 -11.21 -6.85 1.68
C ASN A 81 -11.09 -5.32 1.42
N LEU A 82 -10.15 -4.58 2.03
CA LEU A 82 -10.05 -3.13 1.77
C LEU A 82 -9.51 -2.82 0.38
N HIS A 83 -8.55 -3.60 -0.12
CA HIS A 83 -8.06 -3.44 -1.51
C HIS A 83 -9.19 -3.74 -2.50
N GLU A 84 -9.97 -4.78 -2.22
CA GLU A 84 -11.16 -5.14 -3.01
C GLU A 84 -12.26 -4.07 -2.92
N LEU A 85 -12.63 -3.60 -1.74
CA LEU A 85 -13.64 -2.55 -1.53
C LEU A 85 -13.28 -1.24 -2.22
N VAL A 86 -12.01 -0.82 -2.11
CA VAL A 86 -11.54 0.39 -2.79
C VAL A 86 -11.62 0.20 -4.30
N SER A 87 -11.21 -0.97 -4.80
CA SER A 87 -11.30 -1.30 -6.23
C SER A 87 -12.74 -1.34 -6.73
N GLU A 88 -13.67 -1.92 -5.95
CA GLU A 88 -15.09 -1.96 -6.26
C GLU A 88 -15.73 -0.56 -6.25
N ALA A 89 -15.38 0.28 -5.25
CA ALA A 89 -15.86 1.65 -5.16
C ALA A 89 -15.41 2.48 -6.38
N LEU A 90 -14.13 2.38 -6.74
CA LEU A 90 -13.60 3.05 -7.94
C LEU A 90 -14.24 2.53 -9.23
N ALA A 91 -14.42 1.22 -9.36
CA ALA A 91 -15.07 0.61 -10.53
C ALA A 91 -16.55 1.01 -10.66
N PHE A 92 -17.26 1.13 -9.54
CA PHE A 92 -18.65 1.58 -9.50
C PHE A 92 -18.78 3.04 -9.94
N GLU A 93 -17.86 3.91 -9.53
CA GLU A 93 -17.85 5.31 -9.95
C GLU A 93 -17.46 5.48 -11.42
N ALA A 94 -16.44 4.77 -11.89
CA ALA A 94 -16.05 4.79 -13.29
C ALA A 94 -17.24 4.44 -14.21
N LYS A 95 -18.08 3.48 -13.81
CA LYS A 95 -19.30 3.09 -14.54
C LYS A 95 -20.41 4.14 -14.50
N LYS A 96 -20.43 5.07 -13.54
CA LYS A 96 -21.42 6.17 -13.49
C LYS A 96 -21.07 7.34 -14.40
N HIS A 97 -19.80 7.45 -14.78
CA HIS A 97 -19.28 8.52 -15.62
C HIS A 97 -19.06 8.09 -17.08
N LEU A 98 -19.44 6.86 -17.44
CA LEU A 98 -19.58 6.33 -18.80
C LEU A 98 -21.05 6.40 -19.24
#